data_AF-A0A495LD33-F1
#
_entry.id   AF-A0A495LD33-F1
#
_cell.length_a   1.000
_cell.length_b   1.000
_cell.length_c   1.000
_cell.angle_alpha   90.00
_cell.angle_beta   90.00
_cell.angle_gamma   90.00
#
_symmetry.space_group_name_H-M   'P 1'
#
loop_
_entity.id
_entity.type
_entity.pdbx_description
1 polymer ?
#
loop_
_entity_poly.entity_id
_entity_poly.type
_entity_poly.pdbx_seq_one_letter_code
_entity_poly.pdbx_strand_id
1 'polypeptide(L)'
;MRSLDGVLPRAPTGRPRVGAVGAVLTLCLLGAPMMSLFPVGLWEAAEALTMSGAGMGILAFAPLVAGVILLMTWLGTRWLEGAGVNHPTSAASLVTVTAMATPVFVAFLAPAAVPVPSNPTLSIAVLTAAVATLGMGACMAWCGLPGRFQAGVAPAVVVVAALFSALPVISDGMLARAADERSREQIESFGQTIAVLDHPRWSLDEVHEMDGALRFTYHDPDGTPVYVHTWTGLHARGSEGIRSGCEFADVRCENADGAVEVYRGGSTPAELRTYLNDGVVVCLTSEPGSPVDLVATARSLRPEAPGERESLVESVTG
;
A
#
# COMPACT_ATOMS: atom_id res chain seq x y z
N MET A 1 8.72 9.66 -63.00
CA MET A 1 9.09 8.29 -62.61
C MET A 1 9.60 8.34 -61.18
N ARG A 2 8.80 7.92 -60.20
CA ARG A 2 9.19 7.82 -58.78
C ARG A 2 9.75 6.42 -58.56
N SER A 3 10.95 6.36 -57.99
CA SER A 3 11.61 5.15 -57.52
C SER A 3 10.68 4.44 -56.52
N LEU A 4 10.29 3.20 -56.85
CA LEU A 4 9.64 2.27 -55.94
C LEU A 4 10.75 1.53 -55.19
N ASP A 5 11.32 2.20 -54.19
CA ASP A 5 12.24 1.58 -53.24
C ASP A 5 11.46 0.98 -52.06
N GLY A 6 11.83 -0.26 -51.70
CA GLY A 6 11.76 -0.69 -50.31
C GLY A 6 10.57 -1.56 -49.89
N VAL A 7 10.21 -2.58 -50.66
CA VAL A 7 9.56 -3.77 -50.07
C VAL A 7 10.62 -4.85 -49.93
N LEU A 8 11.19 -4.97 -48.74
CA LEU A 8 12.09 -6.06 -48.39
C LEU A 8 11.38 -7.41 -48.60
N PRO A 9 12.07 -8.43 -49.13
CA PRO A 9 11.48 -9.73 -49.40
C PRO A 9 10.99 -10.36 -48.09
N ARG A 10 9.75 -10.88 -48.10
CA ARG A 10 9.28 -11.82 -47.07
C ARG A 10 10.27 -12.99 -47.03
N ALA A 11 10.96 -13.17 -45.91
CA ALA A 11 11.81 -14.33 -45.70
C ALA A 11 10.94 -15.62 -45.82
N PRO A 12 11.29 -16.57 -46.70
CA PRO A 12 10.47 -17.74 -47.02
C PRO A 12 10.67 -18.92 -46.06
N THR A 13 10.98 -18.66 -44.79
CA THR A 13 11.03 -19.71 -43.77
C THR A 13 10.18 -19.25 -42.57
N GLY A 14 9.23 -20.06 -42.13
CA GLY A 14 8.34 -19.75 -41.00
C GLY A 14 9.02 -19.74 -39.61
N ARG A 15 10.35 -19.69 -39.55
CA ARG A 15 11.17 -19.76 -38.31
C ARG A 15 11.60 -18.44 -37.64
N PRO A 16 11.57 -17.22 -38.25
CA PRO A 16 12.04 -16.00 -37.59
C PRO A 16 11.06 -15.48 -36.52
N ARG A 17 9.79 -15.90 -36.55
CA ARG A 17 8.79 -15.44 -35.58
C ARG A 17 9.06 -15.94 -34.17
N VAL A 18 9.53 -17.19 -34.02
CA VAL A 18 9.80 -17.78 -32.70
C VAL A 18 11.05 -17.15 -32.07
N GLY A 19 12.11 -16.91 -32.86
CA GLY A 19 13.32 -16.25 -32.39
C GLY A 19 13.10 -14.81 -31.96
N ALA A 20 12.37 -14.02 -32.76
CA ALA A 20 12.03 -12.64 -32.45
C ALA A 20 11.15 -12.52 -31.18
N VAL A 21 10.12 -13.37 -31.04
CA VAL A 21 9.27 -13.41 -29.84
C VAL A 21 10.08 -13.85 -28.61
N GLY A 22 10.94 -14.86 -28.75
CA GLY A 22 11.83 -15.30 -27.68
C GLY A 22 12.79 -14.23 -27.20
N ALA A 23 13.39 -13.45 -28.11
CA ALA A 23 14.27 -12.34 -27.76
C ALA A 23 13.50 -11.22 -27.05
N VAL A 24 12.30 -10.86 -27.51
CA VAL A 24 11.44 -9.86 -26.85
C VAL A 24 11.05 -10.31 -25.43
N LEU A 25 10.61 -11.55 -25.27
CA LEU A 25 10.25 -12.11 -23.96
C LEU A 25 11.46 -12.13 -23.02
N THR A 26 12.62 -12.54 -23.52
CA THR A 26 13.85 -12.57 -22.73
C THR A 26 14.27 -11.15 -22.32
N LEU A 27 14.10 -10.15 -23.20
CA LEU A 27 14.31 -8.74 -22.86
C LEU A 27 13.39 -8.27 -21.75
N CYS A 28 12.10 -8.63 -21.81
CA CYS A 28 11.11 -8.21 -20.82
C CYS A 28 11.27 -8.93 -19.48
N LEU A 29 11.59 -10.24 -19.48
CA LEU A 29 11.64 -11.08 -18.29
C LEU A 29 12.98 -11.04 -17.56
N LEU A 30 14.09 -10.74 -18.26
CA LEU A 30 15.42 -10.68 -17.65
C LEU A 30 16.04 -9.29 -17.77
N GLY A 31 15.96 -8.68 -18.95
CA GLY A 31 16.53 -7.35 -19.21
C GLY A 31 15.85 -6.25 -18.40
N ALA A 32 14.51 -6.17 -18.47
CA ALA A 32 13.76 -5.12 -17.78
C ALA A 32 13.93 -5.15 -16.25
N PRO A 33 13.87 -6.32 -15.58
CA PRO A 33 14.22 -6.44 -14.17
C PRO A 33 15.63 -5.94 -13.85
N MET A 34 16.65 -6.41 -14.57
CA MET A 34 18.03 -5.97 -14.34
C MET A 34 18.19 -4.45 -14.54
N MET A 35 17.53 -3.88 -15.56
CA MET A 35 17.53 -2.44 -15.81
C MET A 35 16.82 -1.66 -14.70
N SER A 36 15.75 -2.20 -14.11
CA SER A 36 15.00 -1.54 -13.02
C SER A 36 15.77 -1.49 -11.69
N LEU A 37 16.76 -2.35 -11.49
CA LEU A 37 17.62 -2.31 -10.30
C LEU A 37 18.56 -1.10 -10.29
N PHE A 38 18.92 -0.59 -11.47
CA PHE A 38 19.80 0.56 -11.60
C PHE A 38 19.25 1.83 -10.91
N PRO A 39 18.02 2.31 -11.22
CA PRO A 39 17.46 3.48 -10.54
C PRO A 39 17.22 3.24 -9.04
N VAL A 40 16.98 2.00 -8.60
CA VAL A 40 16.87 1.67 -7.15
C VAL A 40 18.22 1.87 -6.45
N GLY A 41 19.29 1.26 -6.96
CA GLY A 41 20.63 1.43 -6.38
C GLY A 41 21.16 2.87 -6.49
N LEU A 42 20.78 3.58 -7.55
CA LEU A 42 21.07 5.00 -7.70
C LEU A 42 20.39 5.84 -6.61
N TRP A 43 19.13 5.55 -6.30
CA TRP A 43 18.38 6.24 -5.25
C TRP A 43 19.04 6.04 -3.88
N GLU A 44 19.37 4.81 -3.52
CA GLU A 44 20.08 4.49 -2.26
C GLU A 44 21.43 5.23 -2.17
N ALA A 45 22.19 5.28 -3.27
CA ALA A 45 23.45 6.01 -3.32
C ALA A 45 23.26 7.52 -3.19
N ALA A 46 22.22 8.08 -3.82
CA ALA A 46 21.89 9.49 -3.72
C ALA A 46 21.47 9.86 -2.29
N GLU A 47 20.70 9.01 -1.62
CA GLU A 47 20.26 9.18 -0.24
C GLU A 47 21.44 9.12 0.76
N ALA A 48 22.36 8.19 0.57
CA ALA A 48 23.59 8.15 1.37
C ALA A 48 24.45 9.42 1.19
N LEU A 49 24.47 9.99 -0.01
CA LEU A 49 25.23 11.21 -0.32
C LEU A 49 24.56 12.48 0.21
N THR A 50 23.23 12.56 0.21
CA THR A 50 22.51 13.67 0.85
C THR A 50 22.71 13.64 2.36
N MET A 51 22.60 12.47 3.01
CA MET A 51 22.82 12.36 4.45
C MET A 51 24.24 12.71 4.89
N SER A 52 25.25 12.47 4.03
CA SER A 52 26.65 12.84 4.31
C SER A 52 26.98 14.33 4.08
N GLY A 53 26.00 15.15 3.69
CA GLY A 53 26.20 16.59 3.43
C GLY A 53 26.91 16.90 2.11
N ALA A 54 27.20 15.89 1.29
CA ALA A 54 27.88 16.01 0.00
C ALA A 54 26.89 16.27 -1.16
N GLY A 55 25.90 17.14 -0.94
CA GLY A 55 24.77 17.34 -1.86
C GLY A 55 25.14 17.77 -3.29
N MET A 56 26.29 18.41 -3.50
CA MET A 56 26.78 18.75 -4.86
C MET A 56 27.19 17.52 -5.69
N GLY A 57 27.50 16.38 -5.05
CA GLY A 57 27.82 15.13 -5.75
C GLY A 57 26.67 14.59 -6.59
N ILE A 58 25.42 14.97 -6.30
CA ILE A 58 24.21 14.52 -6.99
C ILE A 58 24.19 14.99 -8.46
N LEU A 59 24.74 16.18 -8.74
CA LEU A 59 24.79 16.72 -10.10
C LEU A 59 25.67 15.89 -11.05
N ALA A 60 26.64 15.14 -10.51
CA ALA A 60 27.50 14.25 -11.31
C ALA A 60 26.78 12.94 -11.71
N PHE A 61 25.68 12.59 -11.06
CA PHE A 61 24.93 11.37 -11.40
C PHE A 61 24.09 11.51 -12.66
N ALA A 62 23.52 12.69 -12.92
CA ALA A 62 22.67 12.92 -14.09
C ALA A 62 23.30 12.47 -15.43
N PRO A 63 24.54 12.86 -15.79
CA PRO A 63 25.17 12.39 -17.03
C PRO A 63 25.50 10.90 -17.01
N LEU A 64 25.87 10.35 -15.84
CA LEU A 64 26.15 8.92 -15.69
C LEU A 64 24.89 8.08 -15.93
N VAL A 65 23.76 8.50 -15.35
CA VAL A 65 22.45 7.88 -15.51
C VAL A 65 21.99 7.94 -16.97
N ALA A 66 22.10 9.10 -17.61
CA ALA A 66 21.77 9.24 -19.03
C ALA A 66 22.65 8.32 -19.90
N GLY A 67 23.95 8.23 -19.61
CA GLY A 67 24.87 7.33 -20.29
C GLY A 67 24.49 5.86 -20.16
N VAL A 68 24.12 5.41 -18.95
CA VAL A 68 23.66 4.03 -18.71
C VAL A 68 22.35 3.74 -19.44
N ILE A 69 21.37 4.65 -19.42
CA ILE A 69 20.10 4.50 -20.15
C ILE A 69 20.34 4.32 -21.64
N LEU A 70 21.19 5.16 -22.23
CA LEU A 70 21.54 5.10 -23.64
C LEU A 70 22.26 3.80 -23.98
N LEU A 71 23.20 3.35 -23.14
CA LEU A 71 23.91 2.09 -23.31
C LEU A 71 22.95 0.89 -23.29
N MET A 72 22.03 0.85 -22.31
CA MET A 72 21.04 -0.22 -22.18
C MET A 72 20.10 -0.27 -23.40
N THR A 73 19.65 0.89 -23.86
CA THR A 73 18.81 1.00 -25.06
C THR A 73 19.56 0.55 -26.31
N TRP A 74 20.83 0.93 -26.43
CA TRP A 74 21.68 0.53 -27.55
C TRP A 74 21.94 -0.98 -27.57
N LEU A 75 22.29 -1.58 -26.42
CA LEU A 75 22.49 -3.03 -26.29
C LEU A 75 21.20 -3.80 -26.63
N GLY A 76 20.06 -3.36 -26.11
CA GLY A 76 18.75 -3.94 -26.42
C GLY A 76 18.44 -3.85 -27.92
N THR A 77 18.70 -2.71 -28.54
CA THR A 77 18.51 -2.52 -29.99
C THR A 77 19.35 -3.49 -30.80
N ARG A 78 20.66 -3.57 -30.51
CA ARG A 78 21.59 -4.47 -31.22
C ARG A 78 21.19 -5.93 -31.11
N TRP A 79 20.73 -6.34 -29.93
CA TRP A 79 20.30 -7.71 -29.71
C TRP A 79 18.99 -8.04 -30.43
N LEU A 80 18.02 -7.14 -30.43
CA LEU A 80 16.76 -7.30 -31.16
C LEU A 80 16.95 -7.24 -32.70
N GLU A 81 17.89 -6.43 -33.19
CA GLU A 81 18.33 -6.43 -34.58
C GLU A 81 18.88 -7.81 -34.98
N GLY A 82 19.75 -8.39 -34.16
CA GLY A 82 20.30 -9.73 -34.37
C GLY A 82 19.22 -10.83 -34.36
N ALA A 83 18.12 -10.63 -33.64
CA ALA A 83 16.97 -11.53 -33.60
C ALA A 83 15.96 -11.34 -34.75
N GLY A 84 16.17 -10.34 -35.62
CA GLY A 84 15.31 -10.07 -36.77
C GLY A 84 14.00 -9.35 -36.44
N VAL A 85 13.97 -8.54 -35.37
CA VAL A 85 12.80 -7.72 -35.02
C VAL A 85 12.68 -6.52 -35.98
N ASN A 86 11.47 -6.25 -36.48
CA ASN A 86 11.24 -5.20 -37.50
C ASN A 86 11.38 -3.76 -36.95
N HIS A 87 11.21 -3.56 -35.64
CA HIS A 87 11.31 -2.26 -34.96
C HIS A 87 12.11 -2.36 -33.65
N PRO A 88 13.43 -2.66 -33.73
CA PRO A 88 14.24 -2.99 -32.56
C PRO A 88 14.48 -1.78 -31.66
N THR A 89 14.64 -0.59 -32.22
CA THR A 89 14.84 0.67 -31.48
C THR A 89 13.63 1.01 -30.62
N SER A 90 12.42 0.95 -31.20
CA SER A 90 11.16 1.24 -30.51
C SER A 90 10.86 0.26 -29.38
N ALA A 91 11.12 -1.04 -29.62
CA ALA A 91 10.95 -2.09 -28.62
C ALA A 91 11.95 -1.91 -27.46
N ALA A 92 13.24 -1.69 -27.78
CA ALA A 92 14.26 -1.42 -26.77
C ALA A 92 13.94 -0.16 -25.96
N SER A 93 13.56 0.94 -26.61
CA SER A 93 13.23 2.19 -25.90
C SER A 93 12.03 2.04 -24.96
N LEU A 94 11.00 1.30 -25.37
CA LEU A 94 9.83 1.05 -24.52
C LEU A 94 10.21 0.27 -23.26
N VAL A 95 11.00 -0.80 -23.42
CA VAL A 95 11.46 -1.62 -22.30
C VAL A 95 12.36 -0.82 -21.36
N THR A 96 13.29 -0.02 -21.90
CA THR A 96 14.15 0.83 -21.06
C THR A 96 13.33 1.88 -20.31
N VAL A 97 12.39 2.56 -20.97
CA VAL A 97 11.55 3.61 -20.35
C VAL A 97 10.67 3.00 -19.26
N THR A 98 10.02 1.86 -19.52
CA THR A 98 9.22 1.16 -18.51
C THR A 98 10.07 0.72 -17.32
N ALA A 99 11.26 0.17 -17.56
CA ALA A 99 12.19 -0.23 -16.50
C ALA A 99 12.69 0.94 -15.65
N MET A 100 12.85 2.13 -16.22
CA MET A 100 13.22 3.34 -15.48
C MET A 100 12.06 4.00 -14.75
N ALA A 101 10.85 3.98 -15.34
CA ALA A 101 9.68 4.63 -14.75
C ALA A 101 9.10 3.82 -13.59
N THR A 102 9.01 2.50 -13.72
CA THR A 102 8.37 1.62 -12.72
C THR A 102 8.86 1.85 -11.28
N PRO A 103 10.17 1.85 -10.97
CA PRO A 103 10.64 2.09 -9.60
C PRO A 103 10.25 3.47 -9.07
N VAL A 104 10.24 4.50 -9.90
CA VAL A 104 9.81 5.86 -9.50
C VAL A 104 8.32 5.87 -9.17
N PHE A 105 7.49 5.25 -10.02
CA PHE A 105 6.06 5.17 -9.77
C PHE A 105 5.74 4.35 -8.52
N VAL A 106 6.41 3.22 -8.31
CA VAL A 106 6.22 2.41 -7.10
C VAL A 106 6.66 3.18 -5.86
N ALA A 107 7.85 3.77 -5.87
CA ALA A 107 8.38 4.47 -4.70
C ALA A 107 7.54 5.69 -4.29
N PHE A 108 7.04 6.47 -5.26
CA PHE A 108 6.34 7.73 -4.97
C PHE A 108 4.82 7.64 -4.96
N LEU A 109 4.22 6.73 -5.74
CA LEU A 109 2.78 6.72 -5.97
C LEU A 109 2.11 5.43 -5.51
N ALA A 110 2.86 4.36 -5.27
CA ALA A 110 2.31 3.07 -4.91
C ALA A 110 3.26 2.24 -4.03
N PRO A 111 3.71 2.77 -2.87
CA PRO A 111 4.71 2.12 -2.02
C PRO A 111 4.22 0.79 -1.45
N ALA A 112 2.90 0.58 -1.39
CA ALA A 112 2.28 -0.65 -0.92
C ALA A 112 1.92 -1.63 -2.03
N ALA A 113 2.10 -1.27 -3.31
CA ALA A 113 1.90 -2.17 -4.44
C ALA A 113 3.06 -3.16 -4.59
N VAL A 114 3.24 -4.02 -3.58
CA VAL A 114 4.39 -4.91 -3.43
C VAL A 114 3.89 -6.37 -3.50
N PRO A 115 3.92 -7.02 -4.68
CA PRO A 115 3.46 -8.40 -4.83
C PRO A 115 4.23 -9.41 -3.97
N VAL A 116 5.44 -9.07 -3.50
CA VAL A 116 6.24 -9.92 -2.60
C VAL A 116 6.59 -9.15 -1.32
N PRO A 117 5.89 -9.43 -0.20
CA PRO A 117 5.88 -8.57 0.99
C PRO A 117 7.19 -8.48 1.78
N SER A 118 8.26 -9.16 1.36
CA SER A 118 9.56 -9.15 2.05
C SER A 118 10.71 -8.55 1.23
N ASN A 119 10.49 -8.20 -0.04
CA ASN A 119 11.56 -7.72 -0.92
C ASN A 119 11.04 -6.68 -1.93
N PRO A 120 11.17 -5.37 -1.64
CA PRO A 120 10.68 -4.31 -2.52
C PRO A 120 11.39 -4.33 -3.88
N THR A 121 12.67 -4.67 -3.89
CA THR A 121 13.50 -4.79 -5.10
C THR A 121 12.99 -5.89 -6.02
N LEU A 122 12.63 -7.05 -5.47
CA LEU A 122 12.05 -8.15 -6.23
C LEU A 122 10.65 -7.79 -6.75
N SER A 123 9.86 -7.06 -5.97
CA SER A 123 8.54 -6.58 -6.37
C SER A 123 8.59 -5.59 -7.53
N ILE A 124 9.52 -4.63 -7.49
CA ILE A 124 9.79 -3.69 -8.59
C ILE A 124 10.22 -4.45 -9.85
N ALA A 125 11.10 -5.43 -9.71
CA ALA A 125 11.55 -6.27 -10.82
C ALA A 125 10.39 -7.03 -11.48
N VAL A 126 9.54 -7.68 -10.68
CA VAL A 126 8.35 -8.41 -11.15
C VAL A 126 7.36 -7.47 -11.85
N LEU A 127 7.06 -6.33 -11.24
CA LEU A 127 6.13 -5.34 -11.81
C LEU A 127 6.67 -4.77 -13.13
N THR A 128 7.97 -4.47 -13.18
CA THR A 128 8.63 -3.98 -14.40
C THR A 128 8.50 -5.00 -15.53
N ALA A 129 8.78 -6.28 -15.25
CA ALA A 129 8.65 -7.35 -16.23
C ALA A 129 7.20 -7.48 -16.72
N ALA A 130 6.22 -7.40 -15.82
CA ALA A 130 4.80 -7.47 -16.16
C ALA A 130 4.37 -6.31 -17.07
N VAL A 131 4.69 -5.06 -16.69
CA VAL A 131 4.34 -3.86 -17.45
C VAL A 131 5.00 -3.87 -18.84
N ALA A 132 6.29 -4.20 -18.91
CA ALA A 132 7.03 -4.28 -20.18
C ALA A 132 6.44 -5.36 -21.10
N THR A 133 6.11 -6.54 -20.54
CA THR A 133 5.52 -7.65 -21.31
C THR A 133 4.13 -7.31 -21.83
N LEU A 134 3.28 -6.69 -21.01
CA LEU A 134 1.94 -6.26 -21.42
C LEU A 134 1.99 -5.16 -22.48
N GLY A 135 2.85 -4.17 -22.32
CA GLY A 135 3.08 -3.13 -23.33
C GLY A 135 3.54 -3.72 -24.67
N MET A 136 4.53 -4.62 -24.65
CA MET A 136 5.01 -5.30 -25.86
C MET A 136 3.95 -6.23 -26.47
N GLY A 137 3.18 -6.93 -25.64
CA GLY A 137 2.05 -7.77 -26.07
C GLY A 137 0.99 -6.97 -26.82
N ALA A 138 0.65 -5.77 -26.33
CA ALA A 138 -0.29 -4.86 -26.99
C ALA A 138 0.20 -4.42 -28.37
N CYS A 139 1.49 -4.06 -28.48
CA CYS A 139 2.12 -3.75 -29.77
C CYS A 139 2.01 -4.92 -30.76
N MET A 140 2.28 -6.16 -30.30
CA MET A 140 2.21 -7.34 -31.16
C MET A 140 0.77 -7.68 -31.58
N ALA A 141 -0.20 -7.55 -30.68
CA ALA A 141 -1.62 -7.79 -30.96
C ALA A 141 -2.16 -6.80 -32.00
N TRP A 142 -1.81 -5.51 -31.87
CA TRP A 142 -2.27 -4.47 -32.80
C TRP A 142 -1.60 -4.54 -34.18
N CYS A 143 -0.34 -4.97 -34.24
CA CYS A 143 0.35 -5.23 -35.52
C CYS A 143 -0.26 -6.40 -36.32
N GLY A 144 -1.05 -7.26 -35.68
CA GLY A 144 -1.74 -8.38 -36.32
C GLY A 144 -3.00 -7.99 -37.11
N LEU A 145 -3.47 -6.74 -37.00
CA LEU A 145 -4.71 -6.28 -37.64
C LEU A 145 -4.49 -5.93 -39.13
N PRO A 146 -5.33 -6.45 -40.05
CA PRO A 146 -5.24 -6.12 -41.47
C PRO A 146 -5.80 -4.72 -41.74
N GLY A 147 -4.93 -3.72 -42.00
CA GLY A 147 -5.38 -2.38 -42.39
C GLY A 147 -4.27 -1.32 -42.42
N ARG A 148 -4.56 -0.18 -43.05
CA ARG A 148 -3.68 1.00 -43.30
C ARG A 148 -2.97 1.63 -42.08
N PHE A 149 -3.14 1.08 -40.88
CA PHE A 149 -2.49 1.54 -39.66
C PHE A 149 -1.31 0.61 -39.36
N GLN A 150 -0.12 0.94 -39.87
CA GLN A 150 1.12 0.43 -39.27
C GLN A 150 1.18 0.97 -37.84
N ALA A 151 0.75 0.17 -36.87
CA ALA A 151 0.70 0.55 -35.48
C ALA A 151 2.14 0.78 -34.99
N GLY A 152 2.50 2.06 -34.80
CA GLY A 152 3.73 2.45 -34.11
C GLY A 152 3.67 2.11 -32.62
N VAL A 153 4.54 2.72 -31.81
CA VAL A 153 4.65 2.45 -30.36
C VAL A 153 3.42 2.91 -29.55
N ALA A 154 2.47 3.60 -30.18
CA ALA A 154 1.31 4.21 -29.51
C ALA A 154 0.47 3.23 -28.67
N PRO A 155 0.11 2.00 -29.12
CA PRO A 155 -0.66 1.07 -28.31
C PRO A 155 0.07 0.65 -27.03
N ALA A 156 1.38 0.41 -27.12
CA ALA A 156 2.18 0.10 -25.94
C ALA A 156 2.22 1.26 -24.95
N VAL A 157 2.42 2.49 -25.43
CA VAL A 157 2.45 3.69 -24.57
C VAL A 157 1.12 3.85 -23.83
N VAL A 158 -0.01 3.64 -24.52
CA VAL A 158 -1.34 3.71 -23.89
C VAL A 158 -1.50 2.64 -22.80
N VAL A 159 -1.10 1.39 -23.06
CA VAL A 159 -1.20 0.31 -22.07
C VAL A 159 -0.29 0.57 -20.87
N VAL A 160 0.95 1.00 -21.09
CA VAL A 160 1.89 1.33 -20.01
C VAL A 160 1.36 2.50 -19.17
N ALA A 161 0.88 3.57 -19.81
CA ALA A 161 0.29 4.72 -19.11
C ALA A 161 -0.95 4.32 -18.30
N ALA A 162 -1.82 3.47 -18.85
CA ALA A 162 -2.97 2.95 -18.14
C ALA A 162 -2.56 2.12 -16.90
N LEU A 163 -1.59 1.23 -17.05
CA LEU A 163 -1.07 0.43 -15.93
C LEU A 163 -0.47 1.31 -14.83
N PHE A 164 0.32 2.32 -15.19
CA PHE A 164 0.87 3.26 -14.21
C PHE A 164 -0.20 4.14 -13.55
N SER A 165 -1.25 4.52 -14.27
CA SER A 165 -2.38 5.27 -13.69
C SER A 165 -3.23 4.43 -12.73
N ALA A 166 -3.24 3.10 -12.89
CA ALA A 166 -3.96 2.19 -12.01
C ALA A 166 -3.19 1.82 -10.72
N LEU A 167 -1.86 2.03 -10.69
CA LEU A 167 -1.02 1.66 -9.55
C LEU A 167 -1.45 2.27 -8.21
N PRO A 168 -1.80 3.56 -8.10
CA PRO A 168 -2.25 4.14 -6.83
C PRO A 168 -3.50 3.43 -6.29
N VAL A 169 -4.49 3.18 -7.15
CA VAL A 169 -5.74 2.49 -6.75
C VAL A 169 -5.45 1.06 -6.28
N ILE A 170 -4.51 0.36 -6.92
CA ILE A 170 -4.08 -0.97 -6.49
C ILE A 170 -3.35 -0.90 -5.14
N SER A 171 -2.49 0.11 -4.94
CA SER A 171 -1.78 0.34 -3.69
C SER A 171 -2.74 0.61 -2.54
N ASP A 172 -3.73 1.49 -2.74
CA ASP A 172 -4.75 1.81 -1.74
C ASP A 172 -5.56 0.56 -1.38
N GLY A 173 -5.96 -0.23 -2.39
CA GLY A 173 -6.65 -1.50 -2.16
C GLY A 173 -5.80 -2.55 -1.43
N MET A 174 -4.47 -2.56 -1.62
CA MET A 174 -3.57 -3.45 -0.86
C MET A 174 -3.39 -2.97 0.58
N LEU A 175 -3.30 -1.64 0.80
CA LEU A 175 -3.24 -1.06 2.14
C LEU A 175 -4.50 -1.34 2.93
N ALA A 176 -5.68 -1.17 2.31
CA ALA A 176 -6.96 -1.49 2.91
C ALA A 176 -6.99 -2.96 3.35
N ARG A 177 -6.70 -3.91 2.43
CA ARG A 177 -6.65 -5.34 2.80
C ARG A 177 -5.65 -5.67 3.90
N ALA A 178 -4.47 -5.03 3.88
CA ALA A 178 -3.47 -5.24 4.93
C ALA A 178 -3.93 -4.68 6.28
N ALA A 179 -4.69 -3.58 6.28
CA ALA A 179 -5.33 -3.05 7.47
C ALA A 179 -6.44 -3.97 7.97
N ASP A 180 -7.25 -4.54 7.06
CA ASP A 180 -8.31 -5.49 7.39
C ASP A 180 -7.74 -6.77 8.01
N GLU A 181 -6.70 -7.33 7.39
CA GLU A 181 -6.05 -8.55 7.86
C GLU A 181 -5.34 -8.33 9.21
N ARG A 182 -4.75 -7.15 9.42
CA ARG A 182 -4.20 -6.76 10.72
C ARG A 182 -5.31 -6.60 11.77
N SER A 183 -6.43 -5.95 11.43
CA SER A 183 -7.56 -5.77 12.36
C SER A 183 -8.16 -7.12 12.75
N ARG A 184 -8.29 -8.02 11.78
CA ARG A 184 -8.68 -9.41 12.01
C ARG A 184 -7.74 -10.13 12.96
N GLU A 185 -6.44 -10.11 12.67
CA GLU A 185 -5.42 -10.75 13.51
C GLU A 185 -5.44 -10.18 14.94
N GLN A 186 -5.60 -8.86 15.09
CA GLN A 186 -5.70 -8.18 16.38
C GLN A 186 -6.92 -8.65 17.19
N ILE A 187 -8.10 -8.74 16.58
CA ILE A 187 -9.33 -9.22 17.26
C ILE A 187 -9.23 -10.72 17.60
N GLU A 188 -8.77 -11.54 16.65
CA GLU A 188 -8.68 -13.00 16.84
C GLU A 188 -7.62 -13.39 17.87
N SER A 189 -6.46 -12.74 17.85
CA SER A 189 -5.34 -13.04 18.76
C SER A 189 -5.50 -12.46 20.17
N PHE A 190 -6.45 -11.54 20.38
CA PHE A 190 -6.65 -10.92 21.68
C PHE A 190 -7.17 -11.91 22.72
N GLY A 191 -6.31 -12.33 23.63
CA GLY A 191 -6.60 -13.42 24.56
C GLY A 191 -7.59 -13.12 25.70
N GLN A 192 -8.27 -11.98 25.70
CA GLN A 192 -9.18 -11.53 26.79
C GLN A 192 -10.55 -11.15 26.25
N THR A 193 -11.54 -11.01 27.13
CA THR A 193 -12.88 -10.54 26.76
C THR A 193 -12.80 -9.13 26.17
N ILE A 194 -13.42 -8.93 25.02
CA ILE A 194 -13.54 -7.63 24.35
C ILE A 194 -14.79 -6.90 24.87
N ALA A 195 -14.68 -5.59 25.11
CA ALA A 195 -15.83 -4.74 25.40
C ALA A 195 -16.53 -4.31 24.10
N VAL A 196 -17.81 -4.61 23.98
CA VAL A 196 -18.65 -4.28 22.83
C VAL A 196 -19.65 -3.20 23.22
N LEU A 197 -19.75 -2.15 22.40
CA LEU A 197 -20.77 -1.11 22.55
C LEU A 197 -22.03 -1.52 21.79
N ASP A 198 -22.98 -2.13 22.51
CA ASP A 198 -24.21 -2.65 21.93
C ASP A 198 -25.32 -1.60 22.00
N HIS A 199 -25.32 -0.69 21.04
CA HIS A 199 -26.26 0.42 21.00
C HIS A 199 -26.61 0.80 19.56
N PRO A 200 -27.91 0.97 19.22
CA PRO A 200 -28.35 1.13 17.82
C PRO A 200 -27.90 2.43 17.15
N ARG A 201 -27.48 3.43 17.92
CA ARG A 201 -26.89 4.67 17.38
C ARG A 201 -25.41 4.53 17.02
N TRP A 202 -24.69 3.57 17.58
CA TRP A 202 -23.25 3.47 17.44
C TRP A 202 -22.91 2.35 16.47
N SER A 203 -22.07 2.64 15.49
CA SER A 203 -21.56 1.68 14.52
C SER A 203 -20.07 1.51 14.70
N LEU A 204 -19.59 0.27 14.75
CA LEU A 204 -18.17 -0.04 14.83
C LEU A 204 -17.53 0.25 13.47
N ASP A 205 -16.40 0.96 13.50
CA ASP A 205 -15.70 1.41 12.28
C ASP A 205 -14.27 0.91 12.23
N GLU A 206 -13.50 1.08 13.31
CA GLU A 206 -12.07 0.74 13.31
C GLU A 206 -11.63 0.00 14.58
N VAL A 207 -10.53 -0.75 14.46
CA VAL A 207 -9.86 -1.41 15.59
C VAL A 207 -8.37 -1.12 15.56
N HIS A 208 -7.80 -0.83 16.73
CA HIS A 208 -6.39 -0.56 16.92
C HIS A 208 -5.88 -1.23 18.20
N GLU A 209 -4.80 -2.00 18.07
CA GLU A 209 -4.04 -2.43 19.24
C GLU A 209 -3.15 -1.28 19.77
N MET A 210 -3.20 -1.05 21.09
CA MET A 210 -2.40 -0.05 21.78
C MET A 210 -1.88 -0.63 23.11
N ASP A 211 -0.57 -0.83 23.23
CA ASP A 211 0.12 -1.23 24.47
C ASP A 211 -0.57 -2.37 25.27
N GLY A 212 -0.97 -3.44 24.58
CA GLY A 212 -1.64 -4.61 25.19
C GLY A 212 -3.14 -4.40 25.49
N ALA A 213 -3.73 -3.35 24.95
CA ALA A 213 -5.17 -3.09 24.90
C ALA A 213 -5.68 -3.08 23.46
N LEU A 214 -6.97 -3.37 23.29
CA LEU A 214 -7.69 -3.14 22.06
C LEU A 214 -8.56 -1.90 22.18
N ARG A 215 -8.44 -1.00 21.21
CA ARG A 215 -9.29 0.17 21.03
C ARG A 215 -10.21 -0.04 19.85
N PHE A 216 -11.51 -0.01 20.11
CA PHE A 216 -12.57 -0.01 19.11
C PHE A 216 -13.09 1.41 18.92
N THR A 217 -13.17 1.89 17.68
CA THR A 217 -13.74 3.20 17.33
C THR A 217 -15.16 3.01 16.86
N TYR A 218 -16.11 3.65 17.54
CA TYR A 218 -17.52 3.68 17.15
C TYR A 218 -17.92 5.08 16.71
N HIS A 219 -18.75 5.18 15.68
CA HIS A 219 -19.31 6.44 15.21
C HIS A 219 -20.82 6.47 15.42
N ASP A 220 -21.33 7.63 15.81
CA ASP A 220 -22.76 7.92 15.80
C ASP A 220 -23.24 8.33 14.39
N PRO A 221 -24.56 8.55 14.15
CA PRO A 221 -25.07 8.94 12.84
C PRO A 221 -24.58 10.31 12.36
N ASP A 222 -24.09 11.15 13.29
CA ASP A 222 -23.54 12.47 13.01
C ASP A 222 -22.02 12.41 12.72
N GLY A 223 -21.42 11.20 12.78
CA GLY A 223 -19.99 10.96 12.57
C GLY A 223 -19.11 11.31 13.77
N THR A 224 -19.70 11.48 14.96
CA THR A 224 -18.95 11.76 16.19
C THR A 224 -18.31 10.46 16.69
N PRO A 225 -16.99 10.39 16.91
CA PRO A 225 -16.34 9.17 17.38
C PRO A 225 -16.40 9.00 18.89
N VAL A 226 -16.53 7.74 19.32
CA VAL A 226 -16.27 7.26 20.68
C VAL A 226 -15.32 6.08 20.60
N TYR A 227 -14.31 6.10 21.46
CA TYR A 227 -13.32 5.03 21.51
C TYR A 227 -13.53 4.21 22.77
N VAL A 228 -13.70 2.89 22.58
CA VAL A 228 -13.84 1.90 23.64
C VAL A 228 -12.54 1.12 23.75
N HIS A 229 -11.85 1.28 24.86
CA HIS A 229 -10.57 0.63 25.16
C HIS A 229 -10.80 -0.48 26.16
N THR A 230 -10.36 -1.69 25.81
CA THR A 230 -10.40 -2.84 26.71
C THR A 230 -9.00 -3.12 27.24
N TRP A 231 -8.77 -2.89 28.54
CA TRP A 231 -7.45 -3.06 29.16
C TRP A 231 -7.24 -4.45 29.72
N THR A 232 -6.00 -4.93 29.67
CA THR A 232 -5.61 -6.25 30.20
C THR A 232 -4.34 -6.18 31.05
N GLY A 233 -4.19 -7.12 32.00
CA GLY A 233 -2.92 -7.36 32.69
C GLY A 233 -2.52 -6.36 33.79
N LEU A 234 -1.23 -6.29 34.11
CA LEU A 234 -0.61 -5.59 35.25
C LEU A 234 -1.03 -4.11 35.44
N HIS A 235 -1.56 -3.43 34.43
CA HIS A 235 -2.12 -2.08 34.53
C HIS A 235 -3.54 -2.06 35.13
N ALA A 236 -4.36 -3.07 34.87
CA ALA A 236 -5.64 -3.30 35.57
C ALA A 236 -5.44 -4.00 36.93
N ARG A 237 -4.33 -4.76 37.10
CA ARG A 237 -3.96 -5.49 38.33
C ARG A 237 -2.97 -4.75 39.25
N GLY A 238 -2.53 -3.55 38.90
CA GLY A 238 -1.87 -2.65 39.84
C GLY A 238 -2.83 -2.22 40.95
N SER A 239 -2.32 -1.82 42.12
CA SER A 239 -3.14 -1.45 43.28
C SER A 239 -4.12 -0.29 43.08
N GLU A 240 -4.16 0.33 41.90
CA GLU A 240 -4.97 1.50 41.56
C GLU A 240 -6.14 1.21 40.60
N GLY A 241 -6.16 0.07 39.90
CA GLY A 241 -7.29 -0.37 39.05
C GLY A 241 -7.89 0.72 38.16
N ILE A 242 -9.22 0.87 38.20
CA ILE A 242 -10.02 1.91 37.52
C ILE A 242 -9.56 3.36 37.79
N ARG A 243 -8.75 3.60 38.83
CA ARG A 243 -8.25 4.93 39.24
C ARG A 243 -6.78 5.19 38.87
N SER A 244 -6.15 4.32 38.09
CA SER A 244 -4.75 4.52 37.67
C SER A 244 -4.54 5.87 36.97
N GLY A 245 -3.57 6.67 37.40
CA GLY A 245 -3.34 8.01 36.85
C GLY A 245 -4.25 9.11 37.40
N CYS A 246 -5.03 8.83 38.45
CA CYS A 246 -5.76 9.87 39.19
C CYS A 246 -4.88 10.61 40.20
N GLU A 247 -3.65 10.15 40.41
CA GLU A 247 -2.64 10.74 41.29
C GLU A 247 -1.86 11.90 40.65
N PHE A 248 -1.99 12.10 39.33
CA PHE A 248 -1.36 13.22 38.63
C PHE A 248 -2.02 14.55 38.98
N ALA A 249 -1.22 15.60 39.17
CA ALA A 249 -1.68 16.89 39.71
C ALA A 249 -2.65 17.66 38.81
N ASP A 250 -2.66 17.36 37.51
CA ASP A 250 -3.52 17.95 36.48
C ASP A 250 -4.74 17.08 36.13
N VAL A 251 -4.90 15.93 36.80
CA VAL A 251 -5.99 14.99 36.60
C VAL A 251 -6.95 15.06 37.78
N ARG A 252 -8.23 15.30 37.49
CA ARG A 252 -9.31 15.21 38.49
C ARG A 252 -10.15 13.99 38.17
N CYS A 253 -10.33 13.10 39.15
CA CYS A 253 -11.17 11.92 39.02
C CYS A 253 -12.38 11.99 39.94
N GLU A 254 -13.57 11.71 39.40
CA GLU A 254 -14.83 11.69 40.15
C GLU A 254 -15.52 10.34 40.02
N ASN A 255 -16.18 9.88 41.08
CA ASN A 255 -16.96 8.64 41.03
C ASN A 255 -18.35 8.94 40.46
N ALA A 256 -18.78 8.16 39.48
CA ALA A 256 -20.11 8.23 38.90
C ALA A 256 -20.68 6.81 38.77
N ASP A 257 -21.67 6.43 39.57
CA ASP A 257 -22.41 5.15 39.46
C ASP A 257 -21.53 3.89 39.32
N GLY A 258 -20.43 3.79 40.08
CA GLY A 258 -19.51 2.65 40.01
C GLY A 258 -18.47 2.73 38.89
N ALA A 259 -18.47 3.81 38.11
CA ALA A 259 -17.45 4.22 37.16
C ALA A 259 -16.61 5.39 37.71
N VAL A 260 -15.51 5.71 37.02
CA VAL A 260 -14.63 6.85 37.30
C VAL A 260 -14.57 7.75 36.08
N GLU A 261 -15.03 8.99 36.25
CA GLU A 261 -14.87 10.07 35.28
C GLU A 261 -13.52 10.74 35.49
N VAL A 262 -12.76 10.90 34.41
CA VAL A 262 -11.41 11.48 34.42
C VAL A 262 -11.44 12.78 33.63
N TYR A 263 -11.08 13.87 34.30
CA TYR A 263 -11.04 15.22 33.75
C TYR A 263 -9.58 15.66 33.57
N ARG A 264 -9.23 16.11 32.37
CA ARG A 264 -7.91 16.69 32.05
C ARG A 264 -8.10 18.13 31.54
N GLY A 265 -7.94 19.10 32.43
CA GLY A 265 -7.95 20.53 32.06
C GLY A 265 -9.30 21.14 31.66
N GLY A 266 -10.45 20.49 31.93
CA GLY A 266 -11.78 20.96 31.51
C GLY A 266 -12.93 20.55 32.43
N SER A 267 -14.15 20.99 32.08
CA SER A 267 -15.40 20.70 32.81
C SER A 267 -16.16 19.49 32.28
N THR A 268 -15.76 18.95 31.12
CA THR A 268 -16.30 17.69 30.57
C THR A 268 -15.30 16.56 30.83
N PRO A 269 -15.79 15.34 31.12
CA PRO A 269 -14.91 14.20 31.30
C PRO A 269 -14.22 13.88 29.98
N ALA A 270 -12.90 13.74 30.01
CA ALA A 270 -12.11 13.31 28.86
C ALA A 270 -12.16 11.79 28.67
N GLU A 271 -12.41 11.07 29.77
CA GLU A 271 -12.36 9.62 29.83
C GLU A 271 -13.34 9.14 30.92
N LEU A 272 -14.01 8.02 30.68
CA LEU A 272 -14.84 7.32 31.65
C LEU A 272 -14.35 5.88 31.75
N ARG A 273 -14.00 5.44 32.95
CA ARG A 273 -13.55 4.06 33.19
C ARG A 273 -14.61 3.31 33.97
N THR A 274 -14.83 2.05 33.65
CA THR A 274 -15.80 1.18 34.34
C THR A 274 -15.33 -0.27 34.34
N TYR A 275 -15.95 -1.10 35.16
CA TYR A 275 -15.80 -2.56 35.10
C TYR A 275 -16.95 -3.18 34.31
N LEU A 276 -16.63 -4.16 33.47
CA LEU A 276 -17.60 -5.12 32.95
C LEU A 276 -17.94 -6.16 34.03
N ASN A 277 -19.03 -6.90 33.78
CA ASN A 277 -19.54 -7.91 34.71
C ASN A 277 -18.56 -9.06 34.98
N ASP A 278 -17.60 -9.30 34.09
CA ASP A 278 -16.53 -10.29 34.22
C ASP A 278 -15.25 -9.73 34.88
N GLY A 279 -15.27 -8.46 35.30
CA GLY A 279 -14.17 -7.78 35.98
C GLY A 279 -13.15 -7.12 35.05
N VAL A 280 -13.39 -7.13 33.73
CA VAL A 280 -12.55 -6.41 32.76
C VAL A 280 -12.75 -4.90 32.91
N VAL A 281 -11.65 -4.15 32.90
CA VAL A 281 -11.69 -2.68 32.92
C VAL A 281 -11.85 -2.16 31.50
N VAL A 282 -12.81 -1.28 31.32
CA VAL A 282 -13.09 -0.61 30.06
C VAL A 282 -12.95 0.88 30.25
N CYS A 283 -12.32 1.52 29.28
CA CYS A 283 -12.16 2.96 29.21
C CYS A 283 -12.91 3.46 27.97
N LEU A 284 -13.83 4.40 28.14
CA LEU A 284 -14.45 5.15 27.06
C LEU A 284 -13.81 6.52 26.97
N THR A 285 -13.52 6.95 25.76
CA THR A 285 -13.02 8.30 25.47
C THR A 285 -13.76 8.88 24.28
N SER A 286 -13.82 10.20 24.21
CA SER A 286 -14.30 10.93 23.04
C SER A 286 -13.29 11.98 22.65
N GLU A 287 -13.49 12.61 21.49
CA GLU A 287 -12.71 13.80 21.14
C GLU A 287 -12.87 14.92 22.18
N PRO A 288 -11.81 15.71 22.44
CA PRO A 288 -11.88 16.85 23.35
C PRO A 288 -12.98 17.83 22.94
N GLY A 289 -13.88 18.16 23.88
CA GLY A 289 -15.00 19.07 23.64
C GLY A 289 -16.21 18.44 22.94
N SER A 290 -16.16 17.13 22.67
CA SER A 290 -17.30 16.38 22.14
C SER A 290 -18.50 16.41 23.13
N PRO A 291 -19.74 16.58 22.65
CA PRO A 291 -20.93 16.58 23.50
C PRO A 291 -21.40 15.18 23.91
N VAL A 292 -20.57 14.14 23.69
CA VAL A 292 -20.92 12.76 24.02
C VAL A 292 -21.08 12.59 25.53
N ASP A 293 -22.24 12.09 25.94
CA ASP A 293 -22.48 11.59 27.28
C ASP A 293 -21.83 10.20 27.43
N LEU A 294 -20.60 10.18 27.94
CA LEU A 294 -19.84 8.95 28.17
C LEU A 294 -20.54 8.02 29.18
N VAL A 295 -21.25 8.57 30.17
CA VAL A 295 -21.95 7.78 31.19
C VAL A 295 -23.15 7.06 30.58
N ALA A 296 -23.96 7.76 29.80
CA ALA A 296 -25.06 7.14 29.07
C ALA A 296 -24.55 6.07 28.08
N THR A 297 -23.44 6.35 27.40
CA THR A 297 -22.82 5.42 26.45
C THR A 297 -22.30 4.16 27.14
N ALA A 298 -21.65 4.30 28.29
CA ALA A 298 -21.13 3.18 29.07
C ALA A 298 -22.19 2.18 29.54
N ARG A 299 -23.44 2.62 29.72
CA ARG A 299 -24.56 1.72 30.09
C ARG A 299 -24.91 0.70 29.00
N SER A 300 -24.43 0.93 27.78
CA SER A 300 -24.63 0.02 26.64
C SER A 300 -23.41 -0.86 26.37
N LEU A 301 -22.37 -0.75 27.20
CA LEU A 301 -21.22 -1.65 27.12
C LEU A 301 -21.57 -3.02 27.70
N ARG A 302 -21.13 -4.06 27.01
CA ARG A 302 -21.19 -5.43 27.48
C ARG A 302 -19.92 -6.20 27.10
N PRO A 303 -19.61 -7.29 27.82
CA PRO A 303 -18.62 -8.23 27.32
C PRO A 303 -19.10 -8.84 25.99
N GLU A 304 -18.14 -9.18 25.13
CA GLU A 304 -18.39 -9.97 23.92
C GLU A 304 -19.14 -11.27 24.25
N ALA A 305 -20.08 -11.65 23.40
CA ALA A 305 -20.80 -12.91 23.47
C ALA A 305 -19.94 -14.04 22.86
N PRO A 306 -20.14 -15.31 23.27
CA PRO A 306 -19.45 -16.43 22.68
C PRO A 306 -19.67 -16.49 21.15
N GLY A 307 -18.58 -16.44 20.38
CA GLY A 307 -18.61 -16.45 18.91
C GLY A 307 -18.81 -15.08 18.25
N GLU A 308 -18.92 -13.98 19.01
CA GLU A 308 -19.14 -12.64 18.46
C GLU A 308 -17.92 -12.04 17.75
N ARG A 309 -16.72 -12.58 18.00
CA ARG A 309 -15.47 -12.09 17.37
C ARG A 309 -15.52 -12.07 15.86
N GLU A 310 -16.10 -13.09 15.24
CA GLU A 310 -16.24 -13.13 13.77
C GLU A 310 -17.13 -11.98 13.27
N SER A 311 -18.21 -11.67 13.99
CA SER A 311 -19.07 -10.53 13.70
C SER A 311 -18.37 -9.19 13.91
N LEU A 312 -17.49 -9.07 14.90
CA LEU A 312 -16.68 -7.87 15.12
C LEU A 312 -15.67 -7.67 14.00
N VAL A 313 -15.02 -8.76 13.55
CA VAL A 313 -14.11 -8.73 12.39
C VAL A 313 -14.88 -8.30 11.14
N GLU A 314 -16.03 -8.92 10.86
CA GLU A 314 -16.86 -8.57 9.69
C GLU A 314 -17.34 -7.11 9.73
N SER A 315 -17.66 -6.58 10.92
CA SER A 315 -18.08 -5.19 11.07
C SER A 315 -16.98 -4.17 10.76
N VAL A 316 -15.70 -4.53 10.94
CA VAL A 316 -14.54 -3.64 10.74
C VAL A 316 -13.93 -3.81 9.35
N THR A 317 -14.11 -4.98 8.71
CA THR A 317 -13.46 -5.34 7.44
C THR A 317 -14.40 -5.35 6.23
N GLY A 318 -15.66 -4.92 6.42
CA GLY A 318 -16.77 -5.02 5.44
C GLY A 318 -16.55 -4.34 4.09
#